data_AF-A0A0J0XTG0-F1
#
_entry.id   AF-A0A0J0XTG0-F1
#
_cell.length_a   1.000
_cell.length_b   1.000
_cell.length_c   1.000
_cell.angle_alpha   90.00
_cell.angle_beta   90.00
_cell.angle_gamma   90.00
#
_symmetry.space_group_name_H-M   'P 1'
#
loop_
_entity.id
_entity.type
_entity.pdbx_description
1 polymer ?
#
loop_
_entity_poly.entity_id
_entity_poly.type
_entity_poly.pdbx_seq_one_letter_code
_entity_poly.pdbx_strand_id
1 'polypeptide(L)'
;MSKRKSKESATEPPAKKVHSFFTNNLTPGSFDDSIPSLVHFYHLDPLKGNPPSTPVEIVLYDLDGTLITTRSGNTFPKGSDDWKWWDDSVPKRLKQDHKDGKHVVILSNQAFRGPKVRREWRGKLPQIAAKQLSNVPLRVLAALEKDVYRKPRTGMIDYLRRLYEDKGWNVDWSTAVYVGDAAGRKGDHSNTDYTMALNAGIKFVTPEEHFLGRPPAYPNPPISFRPRSIEDLDRRRNRSLTPCSLSASGRAVKHTHYPKYEGVGPLRRTTVSDLVVLL
;
A
#
# COMPACT_ATOMS: atom_id res chain seq x y z
N MET A 1 -19.90 -49.72 60.51
CA MET A 1 -18.50 -49.93 60.09
C MET A 1 -18.46 -50.91 58.93
N SER A 2 -18.18 -50.45 57.71
CA SER A 2 -17.73 -51.32 56.62
C SER A 2 -16.97 -50.47 55.60
N LYS A 3 -15.65 -50.64 55.58
CA LYS A 3 -14.69 -49.89 54.76
C LYS A 3 -14.80 -50.35 53.31
N ARG A 4 -15.08 -49.45 52.37
CA ARG A 4 -14.94 -49.71 50.94
C ARG A 4 -13.45 -49.69 50.55
N LYS A 5 -13.05 -50.76 49.86
CA LYS A 5 -11.72 -51.01 49.28
C LYS A 5 -11.32 -49.97 48.25
N SER A 6 -10.01 -49.75 48.21
CA SER A 6 -9.22 -49.02 47.22
C SER A 6 -9.45 -49.46 45.77
N LYS A 7 -9.39 -48.47 44.85
CA LYS A 7 -8.88 -48.66 43.49
C LYS A 7 -8.08 -47.42 43.09
N GLU A 8 -6.79 -47.65 42.98
CA GLU A 8 -5.75 -46.82 42.39
C GLU A 8 -5.70 -47.16 40.89
N SER A 9 -5.80 -46.17 40.00
CA SER A 9 -5.49 -46.24 38.55
C SER A 9 -5.84 -44.89 37.91
N ALA A 10 -5.08 -44.24 37.05
CA ALA A 10 -3.78 -44.48 36.45
C ALA A 10 -3.27 -43.09 36.01
N THR A 11 -2.00 -42.80 36.22
CA THR A 11 -1.33 -41.60 35.69
C THR A 11 -1.22 -41.71 34.17
N GLU A 12 -1.67 -40.66 33.46
CA GLU A 12 -1.52 -40.55 32.01
C GLU A 12 -0.03 -40.62 31.61
N PRO A 13 0.32 -41.31 30.51
CA PRO A 13 1.72 -41.41 30.09
C PRO A 13 2.23 -40.05 29.60
N PRO A 14 3.47 -39.66 29.93
CA PRO A 14 4.02 -38.37 29.54
C PRO A 14 4.15 -38.28 28.02
N ALA A 15 3.72 -37.14 27.47
CA ALA A 15 3.78 -36.83 26.06
C ALA A 15 5.18 -37.08 25.48
N LYS A 16 5.25 -37.86 24.39
CA LYS A 16 6.50 -38.14 23.68
C LYS A 16 7.12 -36.83 23.22
N LYS A 17 8.35 -36.57 23.67
CA LYS A 17 9.17 -35.45 23.23
C LYS A 17 9.40 -35.56 21.73
N VAL A 18 8.83 -34.63 20.98
CA VAL A 18 9.10 -34.47 19.54
C VAL A 18 10.55 -34.04 19.41
N HIS A 19 11.35 -34.87 18.72
CA HIS A 19 12.77 -34.59 18.51
C HIS A 19 12.95 -33.34 17.65
N SER A 20 13.74 -32.39 18.17
CA SER A 20 14.12 -31.15 17.50
C SER A 20 15.18 -31.42 16.45
N PHE A 21 14.77 -31.94 15.29
CA PHE A 21 15.61 -31.99 14.09
C PHE A 21 14.98 -31.07 13.05
N PHE A 22 15.71 -30.01 12.67
CA PHE A 22 15.31 -28.80 11.91
C PHE A 22 14.89 -27.59 12.74
N THR A 23 15.79 -27.06 13.56
CA THR A 23 15.76 -25.65 13.98
C THR A 23 16.97 -24.91 13.41
N ASN A 24 16.91 -24.55 12.12
CA ASN A 24 17.62 -23.36 11.70
C ASN A 24 16.84 -22.18 12.30
N ASN A 25 17.40 -21.57 13.34
CA ASN A 25 16.86 -20.40 14.05
C ASN A 25 16.85 -19.13 13.18
N LEU A 26 16.25 -19.16 11.99
CA LEU A 26 15.81 -17.92 11.35
C LEU A 26 14.44 -17.58 11.91
N THR A 27 14.36 -16.58 12.79
CA THR A 27 13.08 -15.93 13.07
C THR A 27 12.59 -15.34 11.74
N PRO A 28 11.44 -15.79 11.23
CA PRO A 28 11.02 -15.46 9.86
C PRO A 28 10.52 -14.01 9.69
N GLY A 29 10.87 -13.12 10.61
CA GLY A 29 10.49 -11.71 10.69
C GLY A 29 9.87 -11.32 12.03
N SER A 30 9.69 -10.03 12.24
CA SER A 30 9.10 -9.42 13.43
C SER A 30 8.00 -8.44 13.04
N PHE A 31 7.02 -8.29 13.93
CA PHE A 31 6.03 -7.21 13.84
C PHE A 31 6.49 -6.05 14.69
N ASP A 32 6.41 -4.85 14.14
CA ASP A 32 6.69 -3.62 14.87
C ASP A 32 5.40 -3.05 15.48
N ASP A 33 5.56 -2.34 16.59
CA ASP A 33 4.47 -1.59 17.17
C ASP A 33 4.15 -0.42 16.23
N SER A 34 2.95 -0.44 15.69
CA SER A 34 2.44 0.57 14.77
C SER A 34 1.06 0.99 15.22
N ILE A 35 0.56 2.07 14.63
CA ILE A 35 -0.79 2.54 14.90
C ILE A 35 -1.83 1.41 14.69
N PRO A 36 -2.97 1.41 15.42
CA PRO A 36 -3.90 0.28 15.43
C PRO A 36 -4.46 -0.12 14.06
N SER A 37 -4.51 0.80 13.10
CA SER A 37 -5.04 0.58 11.75
C SER A 37 -3.99 0.18 10.71
N LEU A 38 -2.72 0.02 11.11
CA LEU A 38 -1.62 -0.36 10.23
C LEU A 38 -0.91 -1.59 10.79
N VAL A 39 -0.66 -2.58 9.95
CA VAL A 39 0.28 -3.66 10.27
C VAL A 39 1.64 -3.25 9.76
N HIS A 40 2.65 -3.31 10.63
CA HIS A 40 4.04 -3.18 10.25
C HIS A 40 4.79 -4.49 10.55
N PHE A 41 5.31 -5.13 9.50
CA PHE A 41 6.13 -6.34 9.60
C PHE A 41 7.42 -6.16 8.83
N TYR A 42 8.50 -6.78 9.30
CA TYR A 42 9.77 -6.80 8.59
C TYR A 42 10.50 -8.14 8.76
N HIS A 43 11.28 -8.51 7.75
CA HIS A 43 12.23 -9.61 7.76
C HIS A 43 13.61 -9.05 7.37
N LEU A 44 14.64 -9.38 8.15
CA LEU A 44 16.00 -8.84 7.99
C LEU A 44 16.02 -7.31 7.85
N ASP A 45 15.63 -6.58 8.91
CA ASP A 45 15.48 -5.13 8.87
C ASP A 45 16.81 -4.42 8.49
N PRO A 46 16.90 -3.80 7.30
CA PRO A 46 18.12 -3.09 6.89
C PRO A 46 18.34 -1.82 7.72
N LEU A 47 17.29 -1.23 8.30
CA LEU A 47 17.35 0.01 9.07
C LEU A 47 17.95 -0.18 10.48
N LYS A 48 18.28 -1.41 10.89
CA LYS A 48 19.04 -1.67 12.12
C LYS A 48 20.53 -1.38 11.97
N GLY A 49 21.03 -1.33 10.73
CA GLY A 49 22.40 -0.97 10.43
C GLY A 49 22.62 0.54 10.39
N ASN A 50 23.87 0.93 10.13
CA ASN A 50 24.19 2.33 9.85
C ASN A 50 23.68 2.72 8.46
N PRO A 51 23.10 3.91 8.30
CA PRO A 51 22.68 4.38 6.98
C PRO A 51 23.89 4.52 6.05
N PRO A 52 23.77 4.15 4.77
CA PRO A 52 24.82 4.36 3.79
C PRO A 52 25.01 5.85 3.48
N SER A 53 26.17 6.21 2.93
CA SER A 53 26.47 7.60 2.52
C SER A 53 25.68 8.03 1.28
N THR A 54 25.25 7.09 0.45
CA THR A 54 24.46 7.34 -0.76
C THR A 54 22.98 7.12 -0.50
N PRO A 55 22.08 7.86 -1.19
CA PRO A 55 20.65 7.59 -1.13
C PRO A 55 20.33 6.13 -1.51
N VAL A 56 19.39 5.54 -0.79
CA VAL A 56 18.92 4.17 -1.02
C VAL A 56 17.76 4.17 -2.00
N GLU A 57 17.80 3.30 -2.99
CA GLU A 57 16.68 3.06 -3.89
C GLU A 57 15.66 2.11 -3.27
N ILE A 58 14.38 2.31 -3.59
CA ILE A 58 13.28 1.52 -3.05
C ILE A 58 12.36 1.02 -4.15
N VAL A 59 11.92 -0.23 -4.04
CA VAL A 59 10.87 -0.81 -4.89
C VAL A 59 9.70 -1.20 -4.01
N LEU A 60 8.53 -0.67 -4.36
CA LEU A 60 7.28 -0.87 -3.66
C LEU A 60 6.42 -1.85 -4.45
N TYR A 61 5.75 -2.76 -3.75
CA TYR A 61 4.91 -3.79 -4.35
C TYR A 61 3.54 -3.84 -3.68
N ASP A 62 2.47 -4.09 -4.43
CA ASP A 62 1.28 -4.72 -3.86
C ASP A 62 1.54 -6.20 -3.54
N LEU A 63 0.68 -6.83 -2.75
CA LEU A 63 0.77 -8.24 -2.38
C LEU A 63 -0.10 -9.15 -3.25
N ASP A 64 -1.43 -9.07 -3.07
CA ASP A 64 -2.39 -10.05 -3.57
C ASP A 64 -2.84 -9.66 -4.98
N GLY A 65 -2.44 -10.44 -5.99
CA GLY A 65 -2.60 -10.11 -7.41
C GLY A 65 -1.30 -9.63 -8.07
N THR A 66 -0.31 -9.27 -7.26
CA THR A 66 0.99 -8.73 -7.73
C THR A 66 2.16 -9.66 -7.45
N LEU A 67 2.48 -9.91 -6.18
CA LEU A 67 3.56 -10.83 -5.81
C LEU A 67 3.04 -12.26 -5.73
N ILE A 68 1.81 -12.42 -5.28
CA ILE A 68 1.21 -13.73 -5.03
C ILE A 68 -0.23 -13.78 -5.55
N THR A 69 -0.68 -14.99 -5.80
CA THR A 69 -2.09 -15.29 -6.11
C THR A 69 -2.55 -16.49 -5.29
N THR A 70 -3.85 -16.76 -5.25
CA THR A 70 -4.38 -17.93 -4.56
C THR A 70 -3.98 -19.20 -5.30
N ARG A 71 -3.67 -20.27 -4.56
CA ARG A 71 -3.40 -21.58 -5.18
C ARG A 71 -4.70 -22.19 -5.69
N SER A 72 -5.80 -21.96 -4.98
CA SER A 72 -7.14 -22.44 -5.30
C SER A 72 -7.79 -21.77 -6.50
N GLY A 73 -7.30 -20.61 -6.95
CA GLY A 73 -7.91 -19.81 -8.01
C GLY A 73 -9.10 -18.95 -7.55
N ASN A 74 -9.43 -18.98 -6.25
CA ASN A 74 -10.46 -18.11 -5.67
C ASN A 74 -9.98 -16.66 -5.57
N THR A 75 -10.93 -15.71 -5.57
CA THR A 75 -10.65 -14.30 -5.28
C THR A 75 -10.11 -14.09 -3.86
N PHE A 76 -10.58 -14.89 -2.90
CA PHE A 76 -10.13 -14.84 -1.51
C PHE A 76 -9.49 -16.17 -1.11
N PRO A 77 -8.37 -16.15 -0.34
CA PRO A 77 -7.70 -17.38 0.09
C PRO A 77 -8.58 -18.17 1.06
N LYS A 78 -8.57 -19.50 0.92
CA LYS A 78 -9.29 -20.42 1.83
C LYS A 78 -8.58 -20.60 3.19
N GLY A 79 -7.29 -20.26 3.27
CA GLY A 79 -6.45 -20.42 4.45
C GLY A 79 -5.09 -19.72 4.29
N SER A 80 -4.25 -19.79 5.32
CA SER A 80 -2.95 -19.11 5.35
C SER A 80 -1.93 -19.67 4.36
N ASP A 81 -2.12 -20.90 3.89
CA ASP A 81 -1.28 -21.62 2.93
C ASP A 81 -1.83 -21.59 1.49
N ASP A 82 -3.03 -21.04 1.28
CA ASP A 82 -3.68 -20.89 -0.04
C ASP A 82 -3.10 -19.70 -0.82
N TRP A 83 -1.81 -19.78 -1.07
CA TRP A 83 -1.09 -18.86 -1.93
C TRP A 83 0.00 -19.58 -2.71
N LYS A 84 0.36 -18.98 -3.84
CA LYS A 84 1.54 -19.27 -4.65
C LYS A 84 2.10 -17.95 -5.18
N TRP A 85 3.35 -17.96 -5.65
CA TRP A 85 3.87 -16.83 -6.40
C TRP A 85 2.98 -16.56 -7.61
N TRP A 86 2.82 -15.28 -7.92
CA TRP A 86 2.05 -14.85 -9.09
C TRP A 86 2.68 -15.38 -10.38
N ASP A 87 4.01 -15.34 -10.45
CA ASP A 87 4.83 -15.91 -11.52
C ASP A 87 6.18 -16.40 -10.97
N ASP A 88 6.82 -17.37 -11.64
CA ASP A 88 8.11 -17.94 -11.23
C ASP A 88 9.28 -16.92 -11.28
N SER A 89 9.10 -15.81 -11.99
CA SER A 89 10.03 -14.69 -12.03
C SER A 89 10.03 -13.84 -10.77
N VAL A 90 8.94 -13.82 -9.98
CA VAL A 90 8.79 -12.94 -8.81
C VAL A 90 9.93 -13.11 -7.80
N PRO A 91 10.24 -14.32 -7.30
CA PRO A 91 11.31 -14.50 -6.31
C PRO A 91 12.69 -14.14 -6.87
N LYS A 92 12.91 -14.38 -8.17
CA LYS A 92 14.16 -14.04 -8.85
C LYS A 92 14.34 -12.52 -8.90
N ARG A 93 13.27 -11.79 -9.23
CA ARG A 93 13.29 -10.34 -9.30
C ARG A 93 13.52 -9.70 -7.93
N LEU A 94 12.83 -10.16 -6.88
CA LEU A 94 13.03 -9.63 -5.52
C LEU A 94 14.47 -9.84 -5.01
N LYS A 95 15.08 -11.00 -5.32
CA LYS A 95 16.49 -11.26 -5.01
C LYS A 95 17.42 -10.35 -5.81
N GLN A 96 17.10 -10.09 -7.07
CA GLN A 96 17.87 -9.19 -7.91
C GLN A 96 17.80 -7.75 -7.41
N ASP A 97 16.60 -7.25 -7.08
CA ASP A 97 16.43 -5.92 -6.50
C ASP A 97 17.27 -5.75 -5.22
N HIS A 98 17.27 -6.77 -4.34
CA HIS A 98 18.13 -6.75 -3.16
C HIS A 98 19.64 -6.76 -3.50
N LYS A 99 20.05 -7.59 -4.47
CA LYS A 99 21.45 -7.64 -4.95
C LYS A 99 21.90 -6.29 -5.53
N ASP A 100 20.99 -5.57 -6.15
CA ASP A 100 21.21 -4.22 -6.69
C ASP A 100 21.19 -3.13 -5.59
N GLY A 101 21.07 -3.52 -4.32
CA GLY A 101 21.06 -2.59 -3.18
C GLY A 101 19.71 -1.93 -2.90
N LYS A 102 18.63 -2.38 -3.56
CA LYS A 102 17.31 -1.78 -3.41
C LYS A 102 16.58 -2.38 -2.21
N HIS A 103 15.84 -1.52 -1.51
CA HIS A 103 14.95 -1.97 -0.45
C HIS A 103 13.62 -2.43 -1.03
N VAL A 104 13.17 -3.63 -0.64
CA VAL A 104 11.90 -4.22 -1.08
C VAL A 104 10.84 -3.98 -0.01
N VAL A 105 9.75 -3.29 -0.38
CA VAL A 105 8.65 -3.00 0.52
C VAL A 105 7.31 -3.36 -0.10
N ILE A 106 6.43 -3.98 0.68
CA ILE A 106 5.08 -4.36 0.29
C ILE A 106 4.06 -3.43 0.95
N LEU A 107 3.13 -2.90 0.18
CA LEU A 107 2.01 -2.05 0.61
C LEU A 107 0.68 -2.69 0.24
N SER A 108 -0.08 -3.16 1.22
CA SER A 108 -1.29 -3.95 0.97
C SER A 108 -2.55 -3.39 1.65
N ASN A 109 -3.70 -3.51 0.99
CA ASN A 109 -5.01 -3.14 1.55
C ASN A 109 -5.68 -4.39 2.15
N GLN A 110 -5.81 -4.47 3.47
CA GLN A 110 -6.28 -5.69 4.16
C GLN A 110 -7.47 -5.43 5.09
N ALA A 111 -8.66 -5.28 4.48
CA ALA A 111 -9.91 -5.13 5.22
C ALA A 111 -10.46 -6.50 5.66
N PHE A 112 -10.00 -6.98 6.82
CA PHE A 112 -10.39 -8.30 7.33
C PHE A 112 -11.79 -8.32 7.95
N ARG A 113 -12.56 -9.37 7.65
CA ARG A 113 -13.86 -9.65 8.30
C ARG A 113 -13.68 -10.41 9.62
N GLY A 114 -12.92 -9.84 10.55
CA GLY A 114 -12.75 -10.37 11.91
C GLY A 114 -11.33 -10.84 12.28
N PRO A 115 -11.10 -11.14 13.57
CA PRO A 115 -9.76 -11.34 14.12
C PRO A 115 -9.09 -12.64 13.67
N LYS A 116 -9.86 -13.69 13.33
CA LYS A 116 -9.31 -14.96 12.85
C LYS A 116 -8.59 -14.79 11.51
N VAL A 117 -9.27 -14.21 10.52
CA VAL A 117 -8.73 -13.96 9.18
C VAL A 117 -7.49 -13.06 9.27
N ARG A 118 -7.52 -12.06 10.15
CA ARG A 118 -6.36 -11.19 10.43
C ARG A 118 -5.15 -11.98 10.94
N ARG A 119 -5.34 -12.91 11.89
CA ARG A 119 -4.25 -13.75 12.40
C ARG A 119 -3.70 -14.70 11.33
N GLU A 120 -4.58 -15.33 10.54
CA GLU A 120 -4.17 -16.24 9.46
C GLU A 120 -3.35 -15.49 8.40
N TRP A 121 -3.79 -14.30 8.00
CA TRP A 121 -3.04 -13.46 7.07
C TRP A 121 -1.71 -12.99 7.67
N ARG A 122 -1.68 -12.61 8.96
CA ARG A 122 -0.40 -12.27 9.63
C ARG A 122 0.56 -13.46 9.64
N GLY A 123 0.05 -14.68 9.82
CA GLY A 123 0.85 -15.92 9.76
C GLY A 123 1.43 -16.23 8.37
N LYS A 124 0.91 -15.60 7.31
CA LYS A 124 1.40 -15.73 5.93
C LYS A 124 2.70 -14.96 5.69
N LEU A 125 2.87 -13.79 6.32
CA LEU A 125 4.05 -12.93 6.07
C LEU A 125 5.38 -13.61 6.41
N PRO A 126 5.51 -14.29 7.57
CA PRO A 126 6.73 -15.02 7.87
C PRO A 126 6.95 -16.21 6.92
N GLN A 127 5.90 -16.82 6.38
CA GLN A 127 6.06 -17.90 5.38
C GLN A 127 6.61 -17.39 4.05
N ILE A 128 6.19 -16.19 3.62
CA ILE A 128 6.71 -15.52 2.42
C ILE A 128 8.21 -15.22 2.60
N ALA A 129 8.58 -14.68 3.76
CA ALA A 129 9.97 -14.43 4.12
C ALA A 129 10.80 -15.72 4.21
N ALA A 130 10.31 -16.76 4.89
CA ALA A 130 11.07 -17.98 5.16
C ALA A 130 11.31 -18.87 3.93
N LYS A 131 10.34 -18.98 3.02
CA LYS A 131 10.40 -20.01 1.97
C LYS A 131 11.43 -19.73 0.88
N GLN A 132 11.48 -18.51 0.36
CA GLN A 132 12.33 -18.19 -0.80
C GLN A 132 13.05 -16.85 -0.71
N LEU A 133 12.73 -16.03 0.29
CA LEU A 133 13.30 -14.72 0.55
C LEU A 133 14.10 -14.71 1.85
N SER A 134 14.61 -15.88 2.29
CA SER A 134 15.24 -16.03 3.61
C SER A 134 16.42 -15.10 3.83
N ASN A 135 17.08 -14.68 2.75
CA ASN A 135 18.20 -13.74 2.71
C ASN A 135 17.86 -12.38 2.06
N VAL A 136 16.59 -12.07 1.83
CA VAL A 136 16.15 -10.81 1.23
C VAL A 136 15.45 -9.96 2.29
N PRO A 137 16.00 -8.80 2.67
CA PRO A 137 15.31 -7.79 3.47
C PRO A 137 13.95 -7.44 2.87
N LEU A 138 12.91 -7.58 3.68
CA LEU A 138 11.53 -7.34 3.26
C LEU A 138 10.79 -6.57 4.33
N ARG A 139 10.12 -5.48 3.96
CA ARG A 139 9.18 -4.77 4.85
C ARG A 139 7.77 -4.86 4.28
N VAL A 140 6.78 -4.97 5.16
CA VAL A 140 5.37 -5.04 4.79
C VAL A 140 4.59 -4.06 5.64
N LEU A 141 3.85 -3.19 4.97
CA LEU A 141 2.81 -2.36 5.54
C LEU A 141 1.46 -2.82 5.01
N ALA A 142 0.48 -2.99 5.89
CA ALA A 142 -0.88 -3.30 5.47
C ALA A 142 -1.94 -2.47 6.21
N ALA A 143 -2.75 -1.75 5.44
CA ALA A 143 -3.84 -0.93 5.95
C ALA A 143 -5.05 -1.80 6.31
N LEU A 144 -5.46 -1.75 7.58
CA LEU A 144 -6.54 -2.56 8.13
C LEU A 144 -7.92 -1.92 7.97
N GLU A 145 -7.96 -0.59 8.00
CA GLU A 145 -9.20 0.18 8.01
C GLU A 145 -9.33 1.05 6.74
N LYS A 146 -10.46 1.75 6.59
CA LYS A 146 -10.71 2.67 5.46
C LYS A 146 -10.23 4.09 5.75
N ASP A 147 -9.03 4.23 6.32
CA ASP A 147 -8.44 5.50 6.73
C ASP A 147 -7.33 5.97 5.76
N VAL A 148 -6.53 6.95 6.20
CA VAL A 148 -5.45 7.57 5.41
C VAL A 148 -4.40 6.58 4.89
N TYR A 149 -4.25 5.42 5.52
CA TYR A 149 -3.28 4.40 5.11
C TYR A 149 -3.80 3.53 3.96
N ARG A 150 -5.13 3.44 3.78
CA ARG A 150 -5.71 2.63 2.72
C ARG A 150 -5.54 3.27 1.35
N LYS A 151 -4.94 2.53 0.41
CA LYS A 151 -4.81 2.90 -1.01
C LYS A 151 -6.21 3.22 -1.56
N PRO A 152 -6.42 4.33 -2.29
CA PRO A 152 -5.43 5.10 -3.06
C PRO A 152 -4.76 6.28 -2.31
N ARG A 153 -4.96 6.40 -1.00
CA ARG A 153 -4.30 7.42 -0.18
C ARG A 153 -2.84 7.07 0.07
N THR A 154 -2.03 8.07 0.38
CA THR A 154 -0.56 7.95 0.47
C THR A 154 -0.06 7.60 1.86
N GLY A 155 -0.93 7.42 2.86
CA GLY A 155 -0.51 7.32 4.26
C GLY A 155 0.52 6.22 4.56
N MET A 156 0.46 5.07 3.86
CA MET A 156 1.52 4.05 4.00
C MET A 156 2.88 4.51 3.46
N ILE A 157 2.90 5.25 2.35
CA ILE A 157 4.14 5.81 1.78
C ILE A 157 4.67 6.94 2.66
N ASP A 158 3.78 7.80 3.17
CA ASP A 158 4.17 8.89 4.07
C ASP A 158 4.70 8.34 5.41
N TYR A 159 4.15 7.24 5.91
CA TYR A 159 4.70 6.50 7.04
C TYR A 159 6.10 5.94 6.73
N LEU A 160 6.34 5.37 5.55
CA LEU A 160 7.67 4.92 5.15
C LEU A 160 8.67 6.07 5.08
N ARG A 161 8.31 7.21 4.49
CA ARG A 161 9.18 8.39 4.43
C ARG A 161 9.69 8.77 5.81
N ARG A 162 8.76 8.96 6.75
CA ARG A 162 9.07 9.27 8.15
C ARG A 162 9.92 8.18 8.81
N LEU A 163 9.58 6.91 8.61
CA LEU A 163 10.35 5.79 9.16
C LEU A 163 11.82 5.82 8.74
N TYR A 164 12.11 6.12 7.47
CA TYR A 164 13.49 6.22 6.99
C TYR A 164 14.17 7.49 7.51
N GLU A 165 13.50 8.64 7.45
CA GLU A 165 13.99 9.92 7.97
C GLU A 165 14.35 9.84 9.46
N ASP A 166 13.47 9.28 10.29
CA ASP A 166 13.67 9.09 11.74
C ASP A 166 14.85 8.17 12.06
N LYS A 167 15.19 7.27 11.14
CA LYS A 167 16.37 6.39 11.25
C LYS A 167 17.63 7.00 10.65
N GLY A 168 17.56 8.21 10.11
CA GLY A 168 18.67 8.89 9.43
C GLY A 168 19.02 8.29 8.07
N TRP A 169 18.11 7.52 7.46
CA TRP A 169 18.29 6.95 6.13
C TRP A 169 17.75 7.89 5.06
N ASN A 170 18.54 8.13 4.02
CA ASN A 170 18.12 8.90 2.85
C ASN A 170 17.62 7.95 1.75
N VAL A 171 16.43 8.19 1.21
CA VAL A 171 15.82 7.38 0.14
C VAL A 171 15.68 8.24 -1.11
N ASP A 172 16.11 7.71 -2.25
CA ASP A 172 15.84 8.31 -3.54
C ASP A 172 14.42 7.97 -3.99
N TRP A 173 13.46 8.83 -3.64
CA TRP A 173 12.07 8.68 -4.07
C TRP A 173 11.85 8.97 -5.55
N SER A 174 12.80 9.61 -6.23
CA SER A 174 12.68 9.94 -7.66
C SER A 174 12.86 8.72 -8.56
N THR A 175 13.65 7.74 -8.10
CA THR A 175 13.86 6.45 -8.77
C THR A 175 12.90 5.37 -8.29
N ALA A 176 12.11 5.64 -7.24
CA ALA A 176 11.17 4.69 -6.68
C ALA A 176 10.13 4.25 -7.71
N VAL A 177 9.81 2.95 -7.66
CA VAL A 177 8.79 2.32 -8.51
C VAL A 177 7.77 1.61 -7.64
N TYR A 178 6.49 1.78 -7.96
CA TYR A 178 5.38 1.03 -7.39
C TYR A 178 4.84 0.02 -8.41
N VAL A 179 4.85 -1.25 -8.05
CA VAL A 179 4.33 -2.36 -8.84
C VAL A 179 2.99 -2.81 -8.25
N GLY A 180 1.92 -2.83 -9.04
CA GLY A 180 0.59 -3.25 -8.55
C GLY A 180 -0.38 -3.66 -9.65
N ASP A 181 -1.30 -4.58 -9.37
CA ASP A 181 -2.28 -5.10 -10.32
C ASP A 181 -3.53 -4.21 -10.43
N ALA A 182 -3.86 -3.42 -9.39
CA ALA A 182 -5.00 -2.53 -9.40
C ALA A 182 -4.72 -1.26 -10.22
N ALA A 183 -4.64 -1.44 -11.54
CA ALA A 183 -4.29 -0.42 -12.53
C ALA A 183 -5.51 0.23 -13.21
N GLY A 184 -6.72 -0.31 -12.98
CA GLY A 184 -7.96 0.19 -13.57
C GLY A 184 -8.23 -0.31 -14.99
N ARG A 185 -7.63 -1.45 -15.38
CA ARG A 185 -7.90 -2.16 -16.63
C ARG A 185 -9.27 -2.82 -16.60
N LYS A 186 -9.79 -3.21 -17.76
CA LYS A 186 -11.02 -4.01 -17.84
C LYS A 186 -10.78 -5.35 -17.13
N GLY A 187 -11.47 -5.58 -16.01
CA GLY A 187 -11.34 -6.78 -15.19
C GLY A 187 -10.52 -6.58 -13.91
N ASP A 188 -9.79 -5.47 -13.76
CA ASP A 188 -9.17 -5.12 -12.49
C ASP A 188 -10.26 -4.80 -11.46
N HIS A 189 -10.05 -5.21 -10.20
CA HIS A 189 -11.03 -4.95 -9.14
C HIS A 189 -11.16 -3.44 -8.82
N SER A 190 -10.08 -2.68 -9.03
CA SER A 190 -9.99 -1.25 -8.78
C SER A 190 -8.79 -0.63 -9.51
N ASN A 191 -8.56 0.66 -9.29
CA ASN A 191 -7.39 1.39 -9.75
C ASN A 191 -6.56 1.97 -8.58
N THR A 192 -6.67 1.37 -7.38
CA THR A 192 -6.14 1.97 -6.15
C THR A 192 -4.62 2.08 -6.12
N ASP A 193 -3.93 1.11 -6.71
CA ASP A 193 -2.47 1.05 -6.74
C ASP A 193 -1.90 2.16 -7.61
N TYR A 194 -2.44 2.23 -8.84
CA TYR A 194 -2.03 3.26 -9.77
C TYR A 194 -2.35 4.67 -9.25
N THR A 195 -3.54 4.85 -8.66
CA THR A 195 -3.93 6.15 -8.11
C THR A 195 -3.06 6.54 -6.90
N MET A 196 -2.69 5.58 -6.04
CA MET A 196 -1.76 5.84 -4.93
C MET A 196 -0.39 6.28 -5.43
N ALA A 197 0.19 5.55 -6.39
CA ALA A 197 1.50 5.88 -6.97
C ALA A 197 1.49 7.30 -7.58
N LEU A 198 0.44 7.63 -8.33
CA LEU A 198 0.25 8.97 -8.89
C LEU A 198 0.09 10.05 -7.80
N ASN A 199 -0.62 9.76 -6.71
CA ASN A 199 -0.77 10.68 -5.58
C ASN A 199 0.56 10.92 -4.85
N ALA A 200 1.38 9.88 -4.71
CA ALA A 200 2.69 9.95 -4.07
C ALA A 200 3.82 10.52 -4.96
N GLY A 201 3.57 10.68 -6.27
CA GLY A 201 4.57 11.10 -7.25
C GLY A 201 5.57 9.98 -7.62
N ILE A 202 5.17 8.72 -7.48
CA ILE A 202 6.01 7.54 -7.72
C ILE A 202 5.65 6.93 -9.07
N LYS A 203 6.65 6.41 -9.81
CA LYS A 203 6.42 5.71 -11.07
C LYS A 203 5.60 4.45 -10.84
N PHE A 204 4.51 4.27 -11.58
CA PHE A 204 3.68 3.07 -11.53
C PHE A 204 4.02 2.12 -12.69
N VAL A 205 4.00 0.82 -12.43
CA VAL A 205 4.10 -0.27 -13.42
C VAL A 205 3.20 -1.44 -12.99
N THR A 206 2.71 -2.24 -13.94
CA THR A 206 1.94 -3.46 -13.60
C THR A 206 2.87 -4.66 -13.35
N PRO A 207 2.38 -5.76 -12.75
CA PRO A 207 3.18 -6.98 -12.57
C PRO A 207 3.66 -7.54 -13.90
N GLU A 208 2.83 -7.50 -14.95
CA GLU A 208 3.19 -8.00 -16.28
C GLU A 208 4.31 -7.17 -16.94
N GLU A 209 4.30 -5.85 -16.75
CA GLU A 209 5.38 -4.98 -17.23
C GLU A 209 6.67 -5.27 -16.47
N HIS A 210 6.58 -5.33 -15.15
CA HIS A 210 7.75 -5.40 -14.28
C HIS A 210 8.45 -6.76 -14.30
N PHE A 211 7.67 -7.85 -14.27
CA PHE A 211 8.19 -9.21 -14.17
C PHE A 211 8.34 -9.90 -15.52
N LEU A 212 7.43 -9.63 -16.46
CA LEU A 212 7.39 -10.31 -17.77
C LEU A 212 7.87 -9.45 -18.93
N GLY A 213 8.19 -8.16 -18.69
CA GLY A 213 8.65 -7.24 -19.73
C GLY A 213 7.60 -6.90 -20.79
N ARG A 214 6.31 -7.06 -20.46
CA ARG A 214 5.23 -6.70 -21.38
C ARG A 214 5.13 -5.17 -21.53
N PRO A 215 4.61 -4.68 -22.66
CA PRO A 215 4.37 -3.24 -22.81
C PRO A 215 3.29 -2.74 -21.85
N PRO A 216 3.32 -1.45 -21.46
CA PRO A 216 2.31 -0.89 -20.58
C PRO A 216 0.90 -1.01 -21.13
N ALA A 217 -0.01 -1.51 -20.29
CA ALA A 217 -1.36 -1.86 -20.70
C ALA A 217 -2.42 -1.44 -19.68
N TYR A 218 -2.48 -0.15 -19.35
CA TYR A 218 -3.49 0.43 -18.45
C TYR A 218 -3.87 1.86 -18.85
N PRO A 219 -5.04 2.37 -18.43
CA PRO A 219 -5.51 3.69 -18.86
C PRO A 219 -4.62 4.82 -18.34
N ASN A 220 -4.01 5.61 -19.22
CA ASN A 220 -3.25 6.81 -18.84
C ASN A 220 -3.76 8.01 -19.65
N PRO A 221 -4.43 9.01 -19.05
CA PRO A 221 -4.66 9.18 -17.61
C PRO A 221 -5.66 8.16 -17.00
N PRO A 222 -5.60 7.89 -15.67
CA PRO A 222 -6.55 7.03 -14.98
C PRO A 222 -7.98 7.51 -15.14
N ILE A 223 -8.90 6.54 -15.25
CA ILE A 223 -10.33 6.77 -15.53
C ILE A 223 -11.05 7.48 -14.37
N SER A 224 -10.53 7.39 -13.14
CA SER A 224 -11.15 8.00 -11.96
C SER A 224 -11.07 9.52 -11.93
N PHE A 225 -12.00 10.14 -11.21
CA PHE A 225 -11.99 11.57 -10.93
C PHE A 225 -10.66 12.04 -10.34
N ARG A 226 -10.15 13.19 -10.81
CA ARG A 226 -8.88 13.78 -10.40
C ARG A 226 -9.12 15.13 -9.72
N PRO A 227 -9.01 15.21 -8.38
CA PRO A 227 -9.17 16.47 -7.67
C PRO A 227 -8.23 17.57 -8.19
N ARG A 228 -6.98 17.22 -8.53
CA ARG A 228 -6.00 18.16 -9.12
C ARG A 228 -6.44 18.81 -10.43
N SER A 229 -7.32 18.16 -11.20
CA SER A 229 -7.86 18.77 -12.43
C SER A 229 -8.85 19.91 -12.17
N ILE A 230 -9.37 20.06 -10.94
CA ILE A 230 -10.25 21.18 -10.58
C ILE A 230 -9.45 22.49 -10.53
N GLU A 231 -8.28 22.49 -9.88
CA GLU A 231 -7.42 23.67 -9.80
C GLU A 231 -6.97 24.15 -11.20
N ASP A 232 -6.71 23.20 -12.11
CA ASP A 232 -6.41 23.53 -13.51
C ASP A 232 -7.59 24.20 -14.23
N LEU A 233 -8.83 23.78 -13.93
CA LEU A 233 -10.03 24.42 -14.49
C LEU A 233 -10.21 25.85 -13.95
N ASP A 234 -10.00 26.07 -12.66
CA ASP A 234 -10.10 27.40 -12.05
C ASP A 234 -9.01 28.35 -12.57
N ARG A 235 -7.78 27.85 -12.75
CA ARG A 235 -6.69 28.60 -13.41
C ARG A 235 -7.02 28.95 -14.85
N ARG A 236 -7.60 28.03 -15.62
CA ARG A 236 -8.01 28.27 -17.02
C ARG A 236 -9.15 29.29 -17.10
N ARG A 237 -10.17 29.20 -16.23
CA ARG A 237 -11.26 30.17 -16.14
C ARG A 237 -10.74 31.57 -15.79
N ASN A 238 -9.82 31.68 -14.83
CA ASN A 238 -9.26 32.98 -14.46
C ASN A 238 -8.33 33.58 -15.52
N ARG A 239 -7.67 32.77 -16.36
CA ARG A 239 -6.91 33.28 -17.52
C ARG A 239 -7.80 33.80 -18.66
N SER A 240 -9.03 33.29 -18.81
CA SER A 240 -9.97 33.78 -19.83
C SER A 240 -10.64 35.13 -19.52
N LEU A 241 -10.33 35.73 -18.36
CA LEU A 241 -10.89 37.03 -17.93
C LEU A 241 -9.91 38.20 -18.10
N THR A 242 -8.82 38.06 -18.86
CA THR A 242 -8.10 39.25 -19.34
C THR A 242 -9.01 40.04 -20.28
N PRO A 243 -9.29 41.33 -20.02
CA PRO A 243 -10.10 42.12 -20.93
C PRO A 243 -9.36 42.21 -22.27
N CYS A 244 -9.91 41.56 -23.29
CA CYS A 244 -9.56 41.87 -24.66
C CYS A 244 -9.99 43.33 -24.87
N SER A 245 -9.03 44.24 -25.14
CA SER A 245 -9.31 45.62 -25.49
C SER A 245 -10.02 45.65 -26.85
N LEU A 246 -11.33 45.44 -26.83
CA LEU A 246 -12.19 45.56 -28.00
C LEU A 246 -12.49 47.04 -28.21
N SER A 247 -11.90 47.57 -29.28
CA SER A 247 -12.25 48.85 -29.89
C SER A 247 -13.76 48.95 -30.09
N ALA A 248 -14.34 50.06 -29.65
CA ALA A 248 -15.75 50.38 -29.80
C ALA A 248 -16.18 50.33 -31.27
N SER A 249 -17.08 49.42 -31.62
CA SER A 249 -18.07 49.66 -32.66
C SER A 249 -19.36 48.94 -32.29
N GLY A 250 -20.45 49.70 -32.24
CA GLY A 250 -21.68 49.31 -31.59
C GLY A 250 -22.50 48.28 -32.36
N ARG A 251 -23.11 47.36 -31.60
CA ARG A 251 -24.48 46.87 -31.86
C ARG A 251 -25.03 46.24 -30.58
N ALA A 252 -26.10 46.82 -30.06
CA ALA A 252 -26.81 46.32 -28.90
C ALA A 252 -27.50 44.99 -29.24
N VAL A 253 -27.08 43.92 -28.57
CA VAL A 253 -27.81 42.64 -28.56
C VAL A 253 -28.59 42.56 -27.25
N LYS A 254 -29.90 42.30 -27.36
CA LYS A 254 -30.84 42.25 -26.24
C LYS A 254 -30.43 41.18 -25.23
N HIS A 255 -30.21 41.59 -23.98
CA HIS A 255 -30.02 40.70 -22.84
C HIS A 255 -31.35 40.03 -22.46
N THR A 256 -31.41 38.70 -22.53
CA THR A 256 -32.42 37.90 -21.85
C THR A 256 -32.16 37.94 -20.35
N HIS A 257 -33.17 38.38 -19.61
CA HIS A 257 -33.21 38.50 -18.16
C HIS A 257 -33.10 37.11 -17.50
N TYR A 258 -32.05 36.87 -16.71
CA TYR A 258 -32.05 35.82 -15.70
C TYR A 258 -32.40 36.46 -14.35
N PRO A 259 -33.26 35.85 -13.52
CA PRO A 259 -33.67 36.43 -12.25
C PRO A 259 -32.49 36.53 -11.28
N LYS A 260 -32.34 37.71 -10.68
CA LYS A 260 -31.41 37.98 -9.57
C LYS A 260 -31.86 37.18 -8.34
N TYR A 261 -30.97 36.37 -7.79
CA TYR A 261 -31.06 35.96 -6.40
C TYR A 261 -30.44 37.05 -5.54
N GLU A 262 -31.26 37.71 -4.74
CA GLU A 262 -30.83 38.61 -3.67
C GLU A 262 -30.55 37.79 -2.40
N GLY A 263 -29.41 38.08 -1.76
CA GLY A 263 -29.17 37.82 -0.35
C GLY A 263 -28.24 36.65 -0.02
N VAL A 264 -26.93 36.92 0.05
CA VAL A 264 -26.10 36.81 1.28
C VAL A 264 -24.92 37.78 1.12
N GLY A 265 -24.66 38.63 2.12
CA GLY A 265 -23.57 39.61 2.12
C GLY A 265 -22.16 38.99 2.04
N PRO A 266 -21.11 39.82 1.83
CA PRO A 266 -19.78 39.33 1.55
C PRO A 266 -19.20 38.54 2.75
N LEU A 267 -18.97 37.25 2.52
CA LEU A 267 -18.13 36.41 3.38
C LEU A 267 -16.69 36.95 3.33
N ARG A 268 -16.17 37.32 4.49
CA ARG A 268 -14.80 37.77 4.69
C ARG A 268 -13.82 36.71 4.16
N ARG A 269 -12.79 37.17 3.44
CA ARG A 269 -11.65 36.34 3.04
C ARG A 269 -10.94 35.82 4.29
N THR A 270 -11.05 34.53 4.57
CA THR A 270 -10.13 33.81 5.46
C THR A 270 -8.99 33.24 4.63
N THR A 271 -7.76 33.58 5.02
CA THR A 271 -6.52 33.08 4.45
C THR A 271 -6.27 31.62 4.88
N VAL A 272 -5.53 30.87 4.06
CA VAL A 272 -5.28 29.42 4.17
C VAL A 272 -4.28 29.08 5.29
N SER A 273 -4.55 29.55 6.51
CA SER A 273 -3.71 29.27 7.69
C SER A 273 -4.46 28.52 8.80
N ASP A 274 -5.78 28.36 8.70
CA ASP A 274 -6.62 27.84 9.80
C ASP A 274 -7.37 26.54 9.46
N LEU A 275 -6.75 25.62 8.71
CA LEU A 275 -7.30 24.27 8.53
C LEU A 275 -6.35 23.21 9.11
N VAL A 276 -6.12 23.31 10.41
CA VAL A 276 -5.70 22.18 11.24
C VAL A 276 -6.82 21.97 12.26
N VAL A 277 -7.18 20.71 12.45
CA VAL A 277 -8.23 20.16 13.33
C VAL A 277 -9.56 19.87 12.62
N LEU A 278 -9.95 18.59 12.74
CA LEU A 278 -11.16 17.89 12.27
C LEU A 278 -11.17 17.41 10.81
N LEU A 279 -10.58 16.23 10.58
CA LEU A 279 -11.29 14.96 10.33
C LEU A 279 -10.30 13.79 10.17
#